data_AF-A0A0W7WNB3-F1
#
_entry.id   AF-A0A0W7WNB3-F1
#
_cell.length_a   1.000
_cell.length_b   1.000
_cell.length_c   1.000
_cell.angle_alpha   90.00
_cell.angle_beta   90.00
_cell.angle_gamma   90.00
#
_symmetry.space_group_name_H-M   'P 1'
#
loop_
_entity.id
_entity.type
_entity.pdbx_description
1 polymer ?
#
loop_
_entity_poly.entity_id
_entity_poly.type
_entity_poly.pdbx_seq_one_letter_code
_entity_poly.pdbx_strand_id
1 'polypeptide(L)'
;MTTNIIQRQGLPTEMQALLRAHPRDGWARHPHFARAIQHWMGAHDMFRRLAFQMREDGEAFLDGRMVDPTYADRLGHLGHRLVTSLHGHHRWEDRRFFPELEAADPRFARGLEMLEQDHAVLDATLERVTRHGNRAVQLAVLDPAAMGAEVRPLRDAVEALQGFLDRHLRDEEDLAVPILLHHGLRA
;
A
#
# COMPACT_ATOMS: atom_id res chain seq x y z
N MET A 1 20.03 -4.17 11.13
CA MET A 1 18.96 -4.83 10.34
C MET A 1 19.00 -4.29 8.91
N THR A 2 18.38 -4.95 7.94
CA THR A 2 18.37 -4.48 6.53
C THR A 2 17.26 -3.43 6.30
N THR A 3 17.51 -2.43 5.46
CA THR A 3 16.50 -1.46 5.02
C THR A 3 15.74 -1.91 3.78
N ASN A 4 16.23 -2.94 3.07
CA ASN A 4 15.60 -3.45 1.86
C ASN A 4 14.30 -4.20 2.21
N ILE A 5 13.16 -3.71 1.70
CA ILE A 5 11.84 -4.25 2.04
C ILE A 5 11.64 -5.74 1.73
N ILE A 6 12.32 -6.29 0.72
CA ILE A 6 12.20 -7.70 0.34
C ILE A 6 12.73 -8.61 1.45
N GLN A 7 13.72 -8.12 2.21
CA GLN A 7 14.37 -8.89 3.28
C GLN A 7 13.95 -8.41 4.68
N ARG A 8 13.46 -7.17 4.79
CA ARG A 8 13.11 -6.51 6.05
C ARG A 8 11.91 -7.20 6.72
N GLN A 9 12.11 -7.64 7.95
CA GLN A 9 11.08 -8.32 8.74
C GLN A 9 10.26 -7.34 9.62
N GLY A 10 10.71 -6.10 9.74
CA GLY A 10 10.10 -5.06 10.56
C GLY A 10 10.90 -3.77 10.53
N LEU A 11 10.30 -2.70 11.02
CA LEU A 11 10.94 -1.41 11.21
C LEU A 11 12.25 -1.63 11.99
N PRO A 12 13.42 -1.19 11.50
CA PRO A 12 14.68 -1.37 12.20
C PRO A 12 14.64 -0.82 13.63
N THR A 13 15.26 -1.51 14.60
CA THR A 13 15.17 -1.19 16.03
C THR A 13 15.60 0.24 16.36
N GLU A 14 16.57 0.77 15.61
CA GLU A 14 17.07 2.14 15.66
C GLU A 14 16.00 3.19 15.31
N MET A 15 15.02 2.84 14.47
CA MET A 15 13.92 3.72 14.04
C MET A 15 12.69 3.62 14.97
N GLN A 16 12.66 2.64 15.88
CA GLN A 16 11.50 2.38 16.76
C GLN A 16 11.50 3.22 18.06
N ALA A 17 12.34 4.26 18.18
CA ALA A 17 12.48 5.01 19.43
C ALA A 17 11.14 5.59 19.93
N LEU A 18 10.38 6.24 19.05
CA LEU A 18 9.05 6.79 19.40
C LEU A 18 7.97 5.72 19.44
N LEU A 19 8.07 4.64 18.65
CA LEU A 19 7.14 3.51 18.74
C LEU A 19 7.15 2.89 20.14
N ARG A 20 8.33 2.78 20.77
CA ARG A 20 8.45 2.30 22.16
C ARG A 20 7.82 3.26 23.18
N ALA A 21 7.87 4.56 22.92
CA ALA A 21 7.26 5.58 23.79
C ALA A 21 5.73 5.69 23.57
N HIS A 22 5.26 5.46 22.34
CA HIS A 22 3.88 5.56 21.91
C HIS A 22 3.46 4.25 21.20
N PRO A 23 3.22 3.15 21.94
CA PRO A 23 2.86 1.87 21.36
C PRO A 23 1.48 1.89 20.68
N ARG A 24 1.32 1.07 19.63
CA ARG A 24 0.10 0.99 18.79
C ARG A 24 -1.21 0.93 19.60
N ASP A 25 -1.26 0.10 20.65
CA ASP A 25 -2.46 -0.08 21.50
C ASP A 25 -2.91 1.21 22.22
N GLY A 26 -2.05 2.22 22.30
CA GLY A 26 -2.33 3.52 22.89
C GLY A 26 -2.84 4.58 21.92
N TRP A 27 -2.65 4.41 20.60
CA TRP A 27 -2.83 5.48 19.63
C TRP A 27 -4.25 6.06 19.63
N ALA A 28 -5.27 5.20 19.57
CA ALA A 28 -6.67 5.63 19.51
C ALA A 28 -7.14 6.47 20.72
N ARG A 29 -6.42 6.40 21.84
CA ARG A 29 -6.72 7.16 23.07
C ARG A 29 -5.77 8.35 23.26
N HIS A 30 -4.78 8.51 22.39
CA HIS A 30 -3.80 9.59 22.51
C HIS A 30 -4.44 10.94 22.17
N PRO A 31 -4.24 12.00 22.97
CA PRO A 31 -4.89 13.30 22.75
C PRO A 31 -4.54 13.93 21.39
N HIS A 32 -3.35 13.62 20.86
CA HIS A 32 -2.90 14.07 19.53
C HIS A 32 -3.27 13.13 18.38
N PHE A 33 -4.13 12.11 18.60
CA PHE A 33 -4.55 11.20 17.53
C PHE A 33 -5.66 11.82 16.66
N ALA A 34 -5.26 12.86 15.92
CA ALA A 34 -6.14 13.72 15.17
C ALA A 34 -6.87 13.01 14.03
N ARG A 35 -7.98 13.60 13.58
CA ARG A 35 -8.79 13.08 12.47
C ARG A 35 -7.98 12.91 11.18
N ALA A 36 -7.00 13.79 10.94
CA ALA A 36 -6.11 13.69 9.78
C ALA A 36 -5.30 12.38 9.78
N ILE A 37 -4.81 11.95 10.96
CA ILE A 37 -4.06 10.70 11.13
C ILE A 37 -4.98 9.51 10.84
N GLN A 38 -6.20 9.54 11.36
CA GLN A 38 -7.22 8.50 11.12
C GLN A 38 -7.58 8.37 9.64
N HIS A 39 -7.74 9.50 8.93
CA HIS A 39 -8.01 9.48 7.49
C HIS A 39 -6.83 8.91 6.68
N TRP A 40 -5.60 9.26 7.06
CA TRP A 40 -4.39 8.74 6.42
C TRP A 40 -4.27 7.21 6.61
N MET A 41 -4.42 6.71 7.85
CA MET A 41 -4.48 5.26 8.10
C MET A 41 -5.68 4.59 7.41
N GLY A 42 -6.80 5.30 7.27
CA GLY A 42 -7.97 4.82 6.52
C GLY A 42 -7.68 4.59 5.03
N ALA A 43 -6.76 5.36 4.44
CA ALA A 43 -6.28 5.10 3.07
C ALA A 43 -5.49 3.79 3.00
N HIS A 44 -4.65 3.50 4.00
CA HIS A 44 -3.88 2.25 4.09
C HIS A 44 -4.81 1.04 4.13
N ASP A 45 -5.85 1.10 4.96
CA ASP A 45 -6.85 0.04 5.05
C ASP A 45 -7.63 -0.14 3.75
N MET A 46 -7.92 0.94 3.03
CA MET A 46 -8.52 0.87 1.70
C MET A 46 -7.59 0.13 0.72
N PHE A 47 -6.28 0.43 0.69
CA PHE A 47 -5.34 -0.26 -0.20
C PHE A 47 -5.28 -1.77 0.08
N ARG A 48 -5.18 -2.14 1.36
CA ARG A 48 -5.20 -3.54 1.81
C ARG A 48 -6.46 -4.26 1.30
N ARG A 49 -7.64 -3.64 1.48
CA ARG A 49 -8.92 -4.21 1.05
C ARG A 49 -9.04 -4.34 -0.46
N LEU A 50 -8.62 -3.33 -1.22
CA LEU A 50 -8.66 -3.34 -2.68
C LEU A 50 -7.74 -4.41 -3.26
N ALA A 51 -6.49 -4.50 -2.78
CA ALA A 51 -5.55 -5.54 -3.21
C ALA A 51 -6.07 -6.95 -2.86
N PHE A 52 -6.59 -7.14 -1.65
CA PHE A 52 -7.23 -8.40 -1.25
C PHE A 52 -8.38 -8.78 -2.17
N GLN A 53 -9.30 -7.84 -2.44
CA GLN A 53 -10.46 -8.12 -3.29
C GLN A 53 -10.05 -8.44 -4.73
N MET A 54 -9.08 -7.73 -5.29
CA MET A 54 -8.56 -8.02 -6.63
C MET A 54 -7.92 -9.41 -6.72
N ARG A 55 -7.21 -9.85 -5.68
CA ARG A 55 -6.64 -11.20 -5.59
C ARG A 55 -7.74 -12.25 -5.55
N GLU A 56 -8.72 -12.08 -4.66
CA GLU A 56 -9.86 -13.01 -4.53
C GLU A 56 -10.72 -13.10 -5.80
N ASP A 57 -10.95 -11.97 -6.46
CA ASP A 57 -11.66 -11.94 -7.75
C ASP A 57 -10.86 -12.69 -8.82
N GLY A 58 -9.53 -12.55 -8.83
CA GLY A 58 -8.63 -13.28 -9.73
C GLY A 58 -8.71 -14.78 -9.52
N GLU A 59 -8.66 -15.25 -8.27
CA GLU A 59 -8.81 -16.68 -7.95
C GLU A 59 -10.21 -17.19 -8.30
N ALA A 60 -11.25 -16.43 -7.98
CA ALA A 60 -12.63 -16.80 -8.33
C ALA A 60 -12.82 -16.94 -9.84
N PHE A 61 -12.20 -16.07 -10.63
CA PHE A 61 -12.20 -16.18 -12.08
C PHE A 61 -11.44 -17.42 -12.57
N LEU A 62 -10.22 -17.66 -12.05
CA LEU A 62 -9.40 -18.82 -12.44
C LEU A 62 -10.04 -20.17 -12.05
N ASP A 63 -10.82 -20.19 -10.97
CA ASP A 63 -11.60 -21.35 -10.52
C ASP A 63 -12.92 -21.55 -11.29
N GLY A 64 -13.28 -20.64 -12.21
CA GLY A 64 -14.56 -20.67 -12.92
C GLY A 64 -15.77 -20.28 -12.05
N ARG A 65 -15.53 -19.65 -10.89
CA ARG A 65 -16.57 -19.14 -9.97
C ARG A 65 -17.04 -17.72 -10.35
N MET A 66 -16.36 -17.05 -11.28
CA MET A 66 -16.72 -15.73 -11.80
C MET A 66 -16.61 -15.73 -13.33
N VAL A 67 -17.61 -15.17 -14.02
CA VAL A 67 -17.63 -15.07 -15.48
C VAL A 67 -16.86 -13.85 -15.98
N ASP A 68 -16.32 -13.95 -17.21
CA ASP A 68 -15.43 -12.95 -17.82
C ASP A 68 -15.95 -11.51 -17.75
N PRO A 69 -17.22 -11.21 -18.13
CA PRO A 69 -17.70 -9.82 -18.11
C PRO A 69 -17.75 -9.23 -16.69
N THR A 70 -18.12 -10.05 -15.71
CA THR A 70 -18.19 -9.64 -14.30
C THR A 70 -16.79 -9.40 -13.75
N TYR A 71 -15.84 -10.27 -14.05
CA TYR A 71 -14.46 -10.09 -13.62
C TYR A 71 -13.83 -8.85 -14.26
N ALA A 72 -14.00 -8.66 -15.57
CA ALA A 72 -13.42 -7.52 -16.30
C ALA A 72 -13.93 -6.16 -15.79
N ASP A 73 -15.23 -6.03 -15.53
CA ASP A 73 -15.83 -4.81 -14.97
C ASP A 73 -15.26 -4.49 -13.57
N ARG A 74 -15.24 -5.49 -12.70
CA ARG A 74 -14.70 -5.35 -11.34
C ARG A 74 -13.21 -5.02 -11.36
N LEU A 75 -12.44 -5.69 -12.20
CA LEU A 75 -11.02 -5.43 -12.39
C LEU A 75 -10.78 -3.99 -12.86
N GLY A 76 -11.55 -3.51 -13.84
CA GLY A 76 -11.47 -2.13 -14.31
C GLY A 76 -11.71 -1.12 -13.20
N HIS A 77 -12.79 -1.32 -12.41
CA HIS A 77 -13.14 -0.42 -11.32
C HIS A 77 -12.14 -0.45 -10.16
N LEU A 78 -11.86 -1.64 -9.62
CA LEU A 78 -11.00 -1.83 -8.45
C LEU A 78 -9.54 -1.52 -8.79
N GLY A 79 -9.06 -1.99 -9.95
CA GLY A 79 -7.71 -1.75 -10.42
C GLY A 79 -7.42 -0.26 -10.64
N HIS A 80 -8.33 0.45 -11.31
CA HIS A 80 -8.20 1.90 -11.48
C HIS A 80 -8.13 2.62 -10.13
N ARG A 81 -9.05 2.30 -9.21
CA ARG A 81 -9.11 2.93 -7.89
C ARG A 81 -7.83 2.67 -7.09
N LEU A 82 -7.34 1.42 -7.06
CA LEU A 82 -6.13 1.05 -6.32
C LEU A 82 -4.92 1.81 -6.86
N VAL A 83 -4.67 1.74 -8.17
CA VAL A 83 -3.48 2.32 -8.81
C VAL A 83 -3.47 3.84 -8.68
N THR A 84 -4.59 4.51 -8.97
CA THR A 84 -4.65 5.98 -8.88
C THR A 84 -4.54 6.49 -7.46
N SER A 85 -5.17 5.81 -6.50
CA SER A 85 -5.13 6.22 -5.10
C SER A 85 -3.74 6.01 -4.48
N LEU A 86 -3.06 4.89 -4.76
CA LEU A 86 -1.69 4.65 -4.28
C LEU A 86 -0.70 5.67 -4.84
N HIS A 87 -0.71 5.91 -6.16
CA HIS A 87 0.15 6.94 -6.76
C HIS A 87 -0.09 8.33 -6.19
N GLY A 88 -1.36 8.68 -5.93
CA GLY A 88 -1.70 9.97 -5.33
C GLY A 88 -1.22 10.10 -3.89
N HIS A 89 -1.37 9.03 -3.12
CA HIS A 89 -0.97 8.94 -1.72
C HIS A 89 0.55 9.05 -1.55
N HIS A 90 1.31 8.17 -2.20
CA HIS A 90 2.78 8.14 -2.05
C HIS A 90 3.43 9.41 -2.61
N ARG A 91 2.93 9.95 -3.72
CA ARG A 91 3.41 11.24 -4.25
C ARG A 91 3.20 12.38 -3.25
N TRP A 92 2.09 12.37 -2.52
CA TRP A 92 1.83 13.36 -1.49
C TRP A 92 2.73 13.13 -0.27
N GLU A 93 2.99 11.88 0.09
CA GLU A 93 3.88 11.54 1.19
C GLU A 93 5.30 12.03 0.96
N ASP A 94 5.91 11.60 -0.15
CA ASP A 94 7.28 11.95 -0.53
C ASP A 94 7.46 13.47 -0.61
N ARG A 95 6.48 14.19 -1.17
CA ARG A 95 6.63 15.62 -1.47
C ARG A 95 6.23 16.53 -0.33
N ARG A 96 5.44 16.06 0.63
CA ARG A 96 4.80 16.91 1.64
C ARG A 96 4.86 16.28 3.02
N PHE A 97 4.38 15.05 3.17
CA PHE A 97 4.20 14.45 4.49
C PHE A 97 5.53 14.09 5.13
N PHE A 98 6.39 13.34 4.45
CA PHE A 98 7.68 12.94 4.99
C PHE A 98 8.58 14.16 5.28
N PRO A 99 8.66 15.19 4.41
CA PRO A 99 9.35 16.44 4.76
C PRO A 99 8.83 17.14 6.03
N GLU A 100 7.50 17.10 6.28
CA GLU A 100 6.91 17.66 7.51
C GLU A 100 7.38 16.87 8.75
N LEU A 101 7.40 15.54 8.67
CA LEU A 101 7.86 14.67 9.76
C LEU A 101 9.36 14.83 10.03
N GLU A 102 10.17 14.90 8.97
CA GLU A 102 11.62 15.12 9.07
C GLU A 102 11.94 16.48 9.69
N ALA A 103 11.21 17.54 9.30
CA ALA A 103 11.38 18.87 9.87
C ALA A 103 11.04 18.92 11.37
N ALA A 104 10.07 18.13 11.82
CA ALA A 104 9.72 18.02 13.23
C ALA A 104 10.77 17.23 14.03
N ASP A 105 11.38 16.19 13.44
CA ASP A 105 12.38 15.36 14.10
C ASP A 105 13.40 14.72 13.14
N PRO A 106 14.54 15.40 12.88
CA PRO A 106 15.55 14.94 11.92
C PRO A 106 16.17 13.57 12.24
N ARG A 107 16.00 13.05 13.47
CA ARG A 107 16.49 11.72 13.85
C ARG A 107 15.83 10.60 13.04
N PHE A 108 14.64 10.86 12.46
CA PHE A 108 13.90 9.87 11.67
C PHE A 108 14.11 9.98 10.16
N ALA A 109 14.97 10.90 9.68
CA ALA A 109 15.25 11.08 8.26
C ALA A 109 15.60 9.76 7.56
N ARG A 110 16.44 8.92 8.18
CA ARG A 110 16.83 7.63 7.61
C ARG A 110 15.69 6.62 7.52
N GLY A 111 14.70 6.70 8.41
CA GLY A 111 13.50 5.89 8.35
C GLY A 111 12.54 6.35 7.27
N LEU A 112 12.41 7.66 7.08
CA LEU A 112 11.59 8.24 6.02
C LEU A 112 12.18 7.96 4.63
N GLU A 113 13.50 8.09 4.48
CA GLU A 113 14.22 7.72 3.26
C GLU A 113 14.04 6.22 2.93
N MET A 114 13.99 5.36 3.95
CA MET A 114 13.71 3.93 3.76
C MET A 114 12.30 3.71 3.19
N LEU A 115 11.29 4.44 3.66
CA LEU A 115 9.92 4.34 3.14
C LEU A 115 9.82 4.89 1.71
N GLU A 116 10.51 5.99 1.40
CA GLU A 116 10.60 6.51 0.03
C GLU A 116 11.26 5.50 -0.92
N GLN A 117 12.30 4.78 -0.46
CA GLN A 117 12.91 3.68 -1.23
C GLN A 117 11.92 2.53 -1.46
N ASP A 118 11.05 2.24 -0.50
CA ASP A 118 9.97 1.27 -0.68
C ASP A 118 9.01 1.73 -1.79
N HIS A 119 8.63 3.01 -1.83
CA HIS A 119 7.75 3.53 -2.88
C HIS A 119 8.28 3.26 -4.29
N ALA A 120 9.59 3.43 -4.51
CA ALA A 120 10.20 3.13 -5.81
C ALA A 120 10.07 1.63 -6.21
N VAL A 121 10.15 0.71 -5.25
CA VAL A 121 9.97 -0.74 -5.50
C VAL A 121 8.49 -1.07 -5.73
N LEU A 122 7.60 -0.41 -4.99
CA LEU A 122 6.16 -0.56 -5.16
C LEU A 122 5.71 -0.10 -6.55
N ASP A 123 6.22 1.01 -7.06
CA ASP A 123 5.87 1.53 -8.39
C ASP A 123 6.12 0.49 -9.49
N ALA A 124 7.25 -0.23 -9.43
CA ALA A 124 7.53 -1.33 -10.35
C ALA A 124 6.51 -2.48 -10.24
N THR A 125 6.01 -2.75 -9.04
CA THR A 125 4.95 -3.75 -8.80
C THR A 125 3.59 -3.28 -9.33
N LEU A 126 3.26 -2.00 -9.12
CA LEU A 126 2.04 -1.37 -9.65
C LEU A 126 2.04 -1.32 -11.18
N GLU A 127 3.19 -1.13 -11.81
CA GLU A 127 3.31 -1.20 -13.27
C GLU A 127 2.93 -2.59 -13.80
N ARG A 128 3.39 -3.66 -13.13
CA ARG A 128 3.01 -5.04 -13.49
C ARG A 128 1.51 -5.26 -13.35
N VAL A 129 0.91 -4.83 -12.24
CA VAL A 129 -0.55 -4.92 -12.02
C VAL A 129 -1.30 -4.15 -13.11
N THR A 130 -0.86 -2.93 -13.43
CA THR A 130 -1.48 -2.09 -14.45
C THR A 130 -1.40 -2.72 -15.83
N ARG A 131 -0.24 -3.24 -16.21
CA ARG A 131 -0.02 -3.89 -17.51
C ARG A 131 -0.91 -5.12 -17.69
N HIS A 132 -0.88 -6.04 -16.72
CA HIS A 132 -1.69 -7.26 -16.79
C HIS A 132 -3.19 -6.97 -16.66
N GLY A 133 -3.56 -6.00 -15.82
CA GLY A 133 -4.93 -5.55 -15.64
C GLY A 133 -5.53 -4.99 -16.93
N ASN A 134 -4.83 -4.04 -17.56
CA ASN A 134 -5.26 -3.47 -18.84
C ASN A 134 -5.37 -4.53 -19.94
N ARG A 135 -4.41 -5.47 -19.99
CA ARG A 135 -4.44 -6.56 -20.97
C ARG A 135 -5.63 -7.50 -20.75
N ALA A 136 -5.93 -7.88 -19.51
CA ALA A 136 -7.07 -8.73 -19.19
C ALA A 136 -8.41 -8.04 -19.55
N VAL A 137 -8.56 -6.75 -19.25
CA VAL A 137 -9.76 -5.97 -19.64
C VAL A 137 -9.91 -5.89 -21.16
N GLN A 138 -8.82 -5.72 -21.92
CA GLN A 138 -8.87 -5.74 -23.38
C GLN A 138 -9.26 -7.12 -23.93
N LEU A 139 -8.70 -8.20 -23.38
CA LEU A 139 -8.98 -9.56 -23.79
C LEU A 139 -10.44 -9.95 -23.55
N ALA A 140 -11.07 -9.46 -22.48
CA ALA A 140 -12.49 -9.67 -22.22
C ALA A 140 -13.41 -9.26 -23.39
N VAL A 141 -12.95 -8.36 -24.27
CA VAL A 141 -13.67 -7.91 -25.47
C VAL A 141 -13.13 -8.56 -26.74
N LEU A 142 -11.79 -8.62 -26.88
CA LEU A 142 -11.15 -9.00 -28.13
C LEU A 142 -10.97 -10.52 -28.30
N ASP A 143 -10.70 -11.23 -27.21
CA ASP A 143 -10.44 -12.67 -27.19
C ASP A 143 -10.64 -13.23 -25.77
N PRO A 144 -11.90 -13.48 -25.35
CA PRO A 144 -12.20 -13.93 -23.98
C PRO A 144 -11.52 -15.26 -23.63
N ALA A 145 -11.33 -16.15 -24.62
CA ALA A 145 -10.67 -17.43 -24.41
C ALA A 145 -9.20 -17.29 -23.96
N ALA A 146 -8.52 -16.21 -24.34
CA ALA A 146 -7.16 -15.92 -23.93
C ALA A 146 -7.05 -15.22 -22.57
N MET A 147 -8.16 -14.75 -22.00
CA MET A 147 -8.18 -13.96 -20.77
C MET A 147 -7.64 -14.73 -19.55
N GLY A 148 -7.95 -16.02 -19.44
CA GLY A 148 -7.43 -16.92 -18.40
C GLY A 148 -5.91 -16.91 -18.26
N ALA A 149 -5.19 -16.89 -19.38
CA ALA A 149 -3.74 -16.88 -19.39
C ALA A 149 -3.16 -15.57 -18.84
N GLU A 150 -3.89 -14.46 -18.97
CA GLU A 150 -3.48 -13.14 -18.48
C GLU A 150 -3.87 -12.90 -17.01
N VAL A 151 -5.00 -13.47 -16.57
CA VAL A 151 -5.45 -13.29 -15.18
C VAL A 151 -4.52 -13.98 -14.18
N ARG A 152 -3.89 -15.10 -14.54
CA ARG A 152 -2.90 -15.77 -13.68
C ARG A 152 -1.72 -14.86 -13.28
N PRO A 153 -0.93 -14.29 -14.21
CA PRO A 153 0.16 -13.39 -13.86
C PRO A 153 -0.33 -12.09 -13.19
N LEU A 154 -1.55 -11.62 -13.50
CA LEU A 154 -2.17 -10.50 -12.78
C LEU A 154 -2.40 -10.85 -11.30
N ARG A 155 -3.03 -12.00 -11.01
CA ARG A 155 -3.28 -12.49 -9.65
C ARG A 155 -1.96 -12.58 -8.88
N ASP A 156 -0.93 -13.17 -9.48
CA ASP A 156 0.41 -13.30 -8.87
C ASP A 156 1.03 -11.92 -8.57
N ALA A 157 0.85 -10.93 -9.46
CA ALA A 157 1.32 -9.57 -9.25
C ALA A 157 0.56 -8.85 -8.11
N VAL A 158 -0.75 -9.05 -8.01
CA VAL A 158 -1.57 -8.50 -6.91
C VAL A 158 -1.22 -9.17 -5.59
N GLU A 159 -0.95 -10.47 -5.57
CA GLU A 159 -0.48 -11.19 -4.38
C GLU A 159 0.87 -10.64 -3.89
N ALA A 160 1.82 -10.43 -4.80
CA ALA A 160 3.09 -9.78 -4.48
C ALA A 160 2.88 -8.34 -3.95
N LEU A 161 1.99 -7.56 -4.56
CA LEU A 161 1.63 -6.23 -4.09
C LEU A 161 1.04 -6.26 -2.68
N GLN A 162 0.17 -7.23 -2.38
CA GLN A 162 -0.45 -7.37 -1.06
C GLN A 162 0.61 -7.63 0.02
N GLY A 163 1.55 -8.56 -0.24
CA GLY A 163 2.65 -8.84 0.69
C GLY A 163 3.55 -7.62 0.89
N PHE A 164 3.84 -6.88 -0.19
CA PHE A 164 4.58 -5.64 -0.12
C PHE A 164 3.88 -4.59 0.74
N LEU A 165 2.60 -4.31 0.45
CA LEU A 165 1.80 -3.32 1.17
C LEU A 165 1.67 -3.65 2.65
N ASP A 166 1.51 -4.93 3.02
CA ASP A 166 1.46 -5.31 4.43
C ASP A 166 2.75 -4.92 5.16
N ARG A 167 3.92 -5.18 4.57
CA ARG A 167 5.20 -4.80 5.17
C ARG A 167 5.38 -3.28 5.22
N HIS A 168 5.23 -2.64 4.07
CA HIS A 168 5.45 -1.21 3.88
C HIS A 168 4.56 -0.37 4.82
N LEU A 169 3.24 -0.54 4.71
CA LEU A 169 2.28 0.27 5.45
C LEU A 169 2.40 0.05 6.97
N ARG A 170 2.77 -1.16 7.42
CA ARG A 170 3.02 -1.41 8.84
C ARG A 170 4.24 -0.64 9.35
N ASP A 171 5.33 -0.62 8.60
CA ASP A 171 6.55 0.10 8.99
C ASP A 171 6.32 1.61 8.97
N GLU A 172 5.60 2.07 7.96
CA GLU A 172 5.23 3.48 7.82
C GLU A 172 4.36 3.96 8.98
N GLU A 173 3.29 3.24 9.30
CA GLU A 173 2.46 3.55 10.46
C GLU A 173 3.27 3.52 11.76
N ASP A 174 4.15 2.53 11.94
CA ASP A 174 5.02 2.40 13.13
C ASP A 174 6.05 3.52 13.26
N LEU A 175 6.39 4.18 12.15
CA LEU A 175 7.33 5.30 12.15
C LEU A 175 6.57 6.64 12.26
N ALA A 176 5.63 6.89 11.36
CA ALA A 176 4.97 8.18 11.19
C ALA A 176 3.99 8.49 12.32
N VAL A 177 3.15 7.54 12.75
CA VAL A 177 2.13 7.82 13.78
C VAL A 177 2.80 8.23 15.09
N PRO A 178 3.82 7.53 15.61
CA PRO A 178 4.50 7.98 16.83
C PRO A 178 5.13 9.38 16.71
N ILE A 179 5.65 9.77 15.54
CA ILE A 179 6.16 11.14 15.30
C ILE A 179 5.02 12.16 15.45
N LEU A 180 3.89 11.91 14.79
CA LEU A 180 2.70 12.78 14.86
C LEU A 180 2.20 12.93 16.29
N LEU A 181 2.09 11.82 17.03
CA LEU A 181 1.61 11.82 18.41
C LEU A 181 2.56 12.58 19.33
N HIS A 182 3.87 12.35 19.19
CA HIS A 182 4.90 12.96 20.01
C HIS A 182 4.94 14.48 19.85
N HIS A 183 4.87 14.95 18.60
CA HIS A 183 5.01 16.37 18.26
C HIS A 183 3.67 17.12 18.16
N GLY A 184 2.55 16.43 18.30
CA GLY A 184 1.21 17.05 18.22
C GLY A 184 0.91 17.61 16.83
N LEU A 185 1.44 16.98 15.79
CA LEU A 185 1.26 17.44 14.41
C LEU A 185 -0.16 17.15 13.93
N ARG A 186 -0.70 18.04 13.10
CA ARG A 186 -2.01 17.88 12.43
C ARG A 186 -3.19 17.72 13.39
N ALA A 187 -3.03 18.20 14.62
CA ALA A 187 -4.05 18.31 15.66
C ALA A 187 -5.14 19.33 15.32
#